data_AF-A0A2Z3KHJ3-F1
#
_entry.id   AF-A0A2Z3KHJ3-F1
#
_cell.length_a   1.000
_cell.length_b   1.000
_cell.length_c   1.000
_cell.angle_alpha   90.00
_cell.angle_beta   90.00
_cell.angle_gamma   90.00
#
_symmetry.space_group_name_H-M   'P 1'
#
loop_
_entity.id
_entity.type
_entity.pdbx_description
1 polymer ?
#
loop_
_entity_poly.entity_id
_entity_poly.type
_entity_poly.pdbx_seq_one_letter_code
_entity_poly.pdbx_strand_id
1 'polypeptide(L)'
;MSEVIENQEVKDIQIEFKPAAINILEEEKFKEYIDKVVAEYKGHVPKADNLTVDRKTRAKLNGLMTNLEARRKEIKKEINVPYTEFESWYKKAIKPMQDVTSTIDAGIKKIEAEQKEERKKVVHELLVELTTDTEVDPRIFESFVDDWAKASNFNDVKPKKQLIDSITYVIAGEKQKIAEYKANKDTISNFCFGNNVSDTPYIRMLDSGKSVSEVMSAISEDVLFEKQRKEAEEKRKEAERQAELEKQQQEFETRKLEEAFNALPSHVGEENARALSQPEVVEHFKEEFDKKAAQSQIEISGTTVNEEPENLPNEKYMAVIEIYFSSIEEKNQWKQVMIDNGFGDFKATEFKEIKHD
;
A
#
# COMPACT_ATOMS: atom_id res chain seq x y z
N MET A 1 -32.42 8.02 45.49
CA MET A 1 -33.20 7.06 44.68
C MET A 1 -34.29 7.84 44.00
N SER A 2 -34.11 8.15 42.71
CA SER A 2 -35.17 8.71 41.88
C SER A 2 -36.07 7.55 41.45
N GLU A 3 -37.32 7.55 41.91
CA GLU A 3 -38.35 6.65 41.40
C GLU A 3 -38.43 6.84 39.88
N VAL A 4 -38.41 5.73 39.14
CA VAL A 4 -38.74 5.74 37.71
C VAL A 4 -40.18 6.20 37.63
N ILE A 5 -40.40 7.40 37.09
CA ILE A 5 -41.75 7.90 36.81
C ILE A 5 -42.34 6.93 35.78
N GLU A 6 -43.21 6.03 36.22
CA GLU A 6 -43.96 5.18 35.32
C GLU A 6 -44.70 6.06 34.33
N ASN A 7 -44.65 5.67 33.06
CA ASN A 7 -45.25 6.39 31.95
C ASN A 7 -46.78 6.28 32.07
N GLN A 8 -47.35 7.00 33.04
CA GLN A 8 -48.79 7.17 33.17
C GLN A 8 -49.23 7.86 31.88
N GLU A 9 -50.11 7.21 31.11
CA GLU A 9 -50.68 7.80 29.90
C GLU A 9 -51.07 9.24 30.22
N VAL A 10 -50.63 10.19 29.39
CA VAL A 10 -50.98 11.62 29.50
C VAL A 10 -52.48 11.75 29.22
N LYS A 11 -53.30 11.29 30.16
CA LYS A 11 -54.74 11.08 29.98
C LYS A 11 -55.57 12.32 30.25
N ASP A 12 -54.97 13.41 30.75
CA ASP A 12 -55.75 14.50 31.34
C ASP A 12 -55.42 15.93 30.87
N ILE A 13 -54.78 16.13 29.71
CA ILE A 13 -54.91 17.45 29.07
C ILE A 13 -56.25 17.48 28.33
N GLN A 14 -57.31 17.88 29.05
CA GLN A 14 -58.61 18.15 28.46
C GLN A 14 -58.52 19.43 27.63
N ILE A 15 -58.42 19.29 26.31
CA ILE A 15 -58.44 20.41 25.36
C ILE A 15 -59.85 20.50 24.77
N GLU A 16 -60.58 21.57 25.08
CA GLU A 16 -61.82 21.87 24.38
C GLU A 16 -61.47 22.39 22.97
N PHE A 17 -61.68 21.54 21.96
CA PHE A 17 -61.45 21.91 20.55
C PHE A 17 -62.77 22.24 19.87
N LYS A 18 -62.91 23.49 19.40
CA LYS A 18 -64.02 23.92 18.54
C LYS A 18 -63.49 24.21 17.14
N PRO A 19 -63.90 23.45 16.10
CA PRO A 19 -63.53 23.75 14.73
C PRO A 19 -63.96 25.17 14.34
N ALA A 20 -63.11 25.87 13.60
CA ALA A 20 -63.51 27.14 13.01
C ALA A 20 -64.58 26.88 11.93
N ALA A 21 -65.78 27.42 12.14
CA ALA A 21 -66.86 27.39 11.17
C ALA A 21 -66.82 28.63 10.27
N ILE A 22 -66.78 28.43 8.95
CA ILE A 22 -66.85 29.52 7.96
C ILE A 22 -68.23 29.45 7.30
N ASN A 23 -69.06 30.46 7.54
CA ASN A 23 -70.36 30.59 6.89
C ASN A 23 -70.30 31.68 5.83
N ILE A 24 -70.64 31.34 4.59
CA ILE A 24 -70.70 32.31 3.48
C ILE A 24 -72.14 32.83 3.38
N LEU A 25 -72.42 33.95 4.05
CA LEU A 25 -73.79 34.49 4.20
C LEU A 25 -74.43 34.96 2.88
N GLU A 26 -73.61 35.34 1.89
CA GLU A 26 -74.07 35.89 0.61
C GLU A 26 -73.39 35.19 -0.58
N GLU A 27 -73.24 33.87 -0.51
CA GLU A 27 -72.54 33.09 -1.54
C GLU A 27 -73.12 33.30 -2.95
N GLU A 28 -74.44 33.29 -3.06
CA GLU A 28 -75.15 33.47 -4.33
C GLU A 28 -74.91 34.88 -4.90
N LYS A 29 -75.07 35.93 -4.08
CA LYS A 29 -74.79 37.31 -4.51
C LYS A 29 -73.33 37.52 -4.88
N PHE A 30 -72.40 36.87 -4.18
CA PHE A 30 -70.99 36.91 -4.50
C PHE A 30 -70.70 36.27 -5.86
N LYS A 31 -71.25 35.08 -6.13
CA LYS A 31 -71.14 34.41 -7.44
C LYS A 31 -71.75 35.26 -8.56
N GLU A 32 -72.95 35.78 -8.35
CA GLU A 32 -73.61 36.68 -9.32
C GLU A 32 -72.78 37.93 -9.63
N TYR A 33 -72.14 38.52 -8.62
CA TYR A 33 -71.23 39.65 -8.81
C TYR A 33 -70.02 39.28 -9.67
N ILE A 34 -69.37 38.14 -9.38
CA ILE A 34 -68.24 37.65 -10.18
C ILE A 34 -68.69 37.35 -11.60
N ASP A 35 -69.80 36.65 -11.79
CA ASP A 35 -70.35 36.31 -13.10
C ASP A 35 -70.69 37.56 -13.92
N LYS A 36 -71.22 38.60 -13.28
CA LYS A 36 -71.47 39.89 -13.92
C LYS A 36 -70.18 40.56 -14.39
N VAL A 37 -69.16 40.60 -13.53
CA VAL A 37 -67.84 41.16 -13.89
C VAL A 37 -67.20 40.36 -15.03
N VAL A 38 -67.32 39.03 -15.01
CA VAL A 38 -66.81 38.16 -16.08
C VAL A 38 -67.57 38.40 -17.38
N ALA A 39 -68.90 38.47 -17.34
CA ALA A 39 -69.75 38.69 -18.50
C ALA A 39 -69.50 40.04 -19.17
N GLU A 40 -69.22 41.10 -18.38
CA GLU A 40 -68.93 42.45 -18.88
C GLU A 40 -67.69 42.50 -19.79
N TYR A 41 -66.69 41.64 -19.53
CA TYR A 41 -65.43 41.62 -20.27
C TYR A 41 -65.22 40.34 -21.10
N LYS A 42 -66.23 39.46 -21.16
CA LYS A 42 -66.14 38.19 -21.89
C LYS A 42 -66.00 38.45 -23.39
N GLY A 43 -64.91 37.96 -23.98
CA GLY A 43 -64.63 38.16 -25.41
C GLY A 43 -64.07 39.56 -25.76
N HIS A 44 -63.77 40.41 -24.76
CA HIS A 44 -63.09 41.67 -24.99
C HIS A 44 -61.65 41.45 -25.44
N VAL A 45 -61.27 41.98 -26.60
CA VAL A 45 -59.91 41.95 -27.13
C VAL A 45 -59.36 43.37 -27.14
N PRO A 46 -58.25 43.65 -26.42
CA PRO A 46 -57.65 44.98 -26.39
C PRO A 46 -57.27 45.48 -27.78
N LYS A 47 -57.48 46.77 -28.04
CA LYS A 47 -57.13 47.44 -29.32
C LYS A 47 -56.23 48.64 -29.05
N ALA A 48 -55.34 48.95 -30.00
CA ALA A 48 -54.34 50.02 -29.86
C ALA A 48 -54.98 51.38 -29.51
N ASP A 49 -56.11 51.71 -30.14
CA ASP A 49 -56.82 52.98 -29.96
C ASP A 49 -57.44 53.13 -28.55
N ASN A 50 -57.68 52.02 -27.84
CA ASN A 50 -58.28 51.98 -26.49
C ASN A 50 -57.31 51.48 -25.40
N LEU A 51 -56.01 51.36 -25.72
CA LEU A 51 -55.01 50.71 -24.86
C LEU A 51 -54.91 51.34 -23.46
N THR A 52 -55.10 52.66 -23.34
CA THR A 52 -55.11 53.35 -22.04
C THR A 52 -56.27 52.92 -21.16
N VAL A 53 -57.45 52.72 -21.75
CA VAL A 53 -58.65 52.24 -21.04
C VAL A 53 -58.46 50.78 -20.65
N ASP A 54 -57.99 49.95 -21.58
CA ASP A 54 -57.74 48.51 -21.32
C ASP A 54 -56.73 48.29 -20.18
N ARG A 55 -55.67 49.12 -20.12
CA ARG A 55 -54.71 49.09 -19.00
C ARG A 55 -55.38 49.42 -17.66
N LYS A 56 -56.27 50.42 -17.62
CA LYS A 56 -57.02 50.78 -16.40
C LYS A 56 -58.00 49.68 -15.99
N THR A 57 -58.70 49.07 -16.95
CA THR A 57 -59.61 47.95 -16.70
C THR A 57 -58.87 46.74 -16.12
N ARG A 58 -57.73 46.34 -16.71
CA ARG A 58 -56.88 45.27 -16.17
C ARG A 58 -56.42 45.58 -14.74
N ALA A 59 -55.98 46.81 -14.48
CA ALA A 59 -55.55 47.21 -13.14
C ALA A 59 -56.70 47.11 -12.13
N LYS A 60 -57.92 47.49 -12.51
CA LYS A 60 -59.12 47.36 -11.67
C LYS A 60 -59.46 45.89 -11.39
N LEU A 61 -59.45 45.02 -12.40
CA LEU A 61 -59.71 43.58 -12.24
C LEU A 61 -58.66 42.91 -11.33
N ASN A 62 -57.38 43.21 -11.55
CA ASN A 62 -56.31 42.72 -10.69
C ASN A 62 -56.44 43.24 -9.25
N GLY A 63 -56.88 44.49 -9.07
CA GLY A 63 -57.18 45.06 -7.76
C GLY A 63 -58.31 44.32 -7.04
N LEU A 64 -59.38 43.98 -7.76
CA LEU A 64 -60.48 43.17 -7.20
C LEU A 64 -59.98 41.79 -6.75
N MET A 65 -59.24 41.07 -7.60
CA MET A 65 -58.65 39.77 -7.23
C MET A 65 -57.74 39.88 -6.02
N THR A 66 -56.91 40.92 -5.97
CA THR A 66 -55.99 41.17 -4.85
C THR A 66 -56.75 41.38 -3.54
N ASN A 67 -57.83 42.17 -3.56
CA ASN A 67 -58.66 42.41 -2.38
C ASN A 67 -59.37 41.14 -1.89
N LEU A 68 -59.87 40.32 -2.81
CA LEU A 68 -60.50 39.03 -2.46
C LEU A 68 -59.49 38.07 -1.83
N GLU A 69 -58.29 37.97 -2.40
CA GLU A 69 -57.22 37.13 -1.84
C GLU A 69 -56.72 37.68 -0.49
N ALA A 70 -56.66 39.00 -0.33
CA ALA A 70 -56.33 39.63 0.94
C ALA A 70 -57.36 39.25 2.02
N ARG A 71 -58.65 39.36 1.72
CA ARG A 71 -59.72 38.97 2.67
C ARG A 71 -59.67 37.49 3.03
N ARG A 72 -59.41 36.61 2.05
CA ARG A 72 -59.23 35.17 2.28
C ARG A 72 -58.03 34.88 3.18
N LYS A 73 -56.91 35.61 3.02
CA LYS A 73 -55.73 35.50 3.89
C LYS A 73 -55.98 36.02 5.30
N GLU A 74 -56.74 37.12 5.46
CA GLU A 74 -57.15 37.62 6.78
C GLU A 74 -57.95 36.58 7.55
N ILE A 75 -58.98 36.00 6.92
CA ILE A 75 -59.80 34.94 7.53
C ILE A 75 -58.93 33.75 7.95
N LYS A 76 -58.00 33.31 7.09
CA LYS A 76 -57.02 32.25 7.43
C LYS A 76 -56.19 32.63 8.67
N LYS A 77 -55.74 33.88 8.75
CA LYS A 77 -54.94 34.37 9.87
C LYS A 77 -55.75 34.32 11.17
N GLU A 78 -56.98 34.85 11.16
CA GLU A 78 -57.88 34.86 12.32
C GLU A 78 -58.19 33.44 12.83
N ILE A 79 -58.50 32.51 11.92
CA ILE A 79 -58.75 31.10 12.26
C ILE A 79 -57.53 30.43 12.89
N ASN A 80 -56.32 30.79 12.44
CA ASN A 80 -55.08 30.21 12.95
C ASN A 80 -54.58 30.85 14.26
N VAL A 81 -55.07 32.03 14.66
CA VAL A 81 -54.70 32.67 15.95
C VAL A 81 -54.82 31.71 17.13
N PRO A 82 -55.99 31.08 17.41
CA PRO A 82 -56.14 30.20 18.57
C PRO A 82 -55.21 28.97 18.51
N TYR A 83 -54.93 28.45 17.31
CA TYR A 83 -53.96 27.38 17.14
C TYR A 83 -52.54 27.83 17.47
N THR A 84 -52.11 29.00 16.98
CA THR A 84 -50.77 29.52 17.26
C THR A 84 -50.57 29.86 18.75
N GLU A 85 -51.62 30.32 19.43
CA GLU A 85 -51.60 30.55 20.87
C GLU A 85 -51.47 29.23 21.65
N PHE A 86 -52.27 28.23 21.28
CA PHE A 86 -52.18 26.88 21.84
C PHE A 86 -50.79 26.27 21.62
N GLU A 87 -50.24 26.34 20.41
CA GLU A 87 -48.91 25.81 20.08
C GLU A 87 -47.82 26.51 20.91
N SER A 88 -47.91 27.84 21.04
CA SER A 88 -46.99 28.63 21.86
C SER A 88 -47.06 28.25 23.34
N TRP A 89 -48.27 28.10 23.88
CA TRP A 89 -48.48 27.62 25.25
C TRP A 89 -47.93 26.21 25.43
N TYR A 90 -48.26 25.27 24.54
CA TYR A 90 -47.82 23.88 24.60
C TYR A 90 -46.29 23.79 24.61
N LYS A 91 -45.62 24.48 23.68
CA LYS A 91 -44.14 24.54 23.62
C LYS A 91 -43.54 25.08 24.91
N LYS A 92 -44.13 26.12 25.49
CA LYS A 92 -43.68 26.66 26.80
C LYS A 92 -43.93 25.66 27.94
N ALA A 93 -45.06 24.95 27.93
CA ALA A 93 -45.43 24.00 28.97
C ALA A 93 -44.52 22.77 28.98
N ILE A 94 -44.13 22.25 27.82
CA ILE A 94 -43.22 21.08 27.72
C ILE A 94 -41.74 21.45 27.87
N LYS A 95 -41.38 22.73 27.72
CA LYS A 95 -39.98 23.16 27.72
C LYS A 95 -39.21 22.78 28.99
N PRO A 96 -39.73 22.96 30.23
CA PRO A 96 -39.03 22.51 31.43
C PRO A 96 -38.70 21.01 31.43
N MET A 97 -39.59 20.18 30.88
CA MET A 97 -39.34 18.74 30.75
C MET A 97 -38.21 18.46 29.76
N GLN A 98 -38.20 19.15 28.61
CA GLN A 98 -37.12 19.05 27.63
C GLN A 98 -35.77 19.49 28.21
N ASP A 99 -35.76 20.58 28.98
CA ASP A 99 -34.55 21.10 29.62
C ASP A 99 -34.00 20.10 30.67
N VAL A 100 -34.88 19.46 31.46
CA VAL A 100 -34.51 18.39 32.40
C VAL A 100 -33.96 17.17 31.66
N THR A 101 -34.62 16.70 30.60
CA THR A 101 -34.13 15.58 29.78
C THR A 101 -32.75 15.89 29.20
N SER A 102 -32.55 17.08 28.64
CA SER A 102 -31.24 17.49 28.10
C SER A 102 -30.15 17.53 29.19
N THR A 103 -30.50 17.91 30.41
CA THR A 103 -29.56 17.93 31.55
C THR A 103 -29.19 16.50 31.99
N ILE A 104 -30.17 15.60 32.05
CA ILE A 104 -29.97 14.18 32.35
C ILE A 104 -29.10 13.54 31.27
N ASP A 105 -29.40 13.77 29.98
CA ASP A 105 -28.62 13.24 28.85
C ASP A 105 -27.17 13.70 28.89
N ALA A 106 -26.93 14.99 29.20
CA ALA A 106 -25.57 15.51 29.36
C ALA A 106 -24.84 14.86 30.54
N GLY A 107 -25.56 14.62 31.66
CA GLY A 107 -25.03 13.90 32.82
C GLY A 107 -24.67 12.45 32.49
N ILE A 108 -25.55 11.73 31.79
CA ILE A 108 -25.31 10.34 31.34
C ILE A 108 -24.08 10.29 30.44
N LYS A 109 -24.00 11.15 29.41
CA LYS A 109 -22.85 11.19 28.50
C LYS A 109 -21.53 11.45 29.23
N LYS A 110 -21.55 12.32 30.25
CA LYS A 110 -20.36 12.59 31.07
C LYS A 110 -19.93 11.34 31.86
N ILE A 111 -20.88 10.66 32.51
CA ILE A 111 -20.61 9.43 33.26
C ILE A 111 -20.09 8.33 32.32
N GLU A 112 -20.70 8.14 31.17
CA GLU A 112 -20.27 7.14 30.17
C GLU A 112 -18.85 7.43 29.65
N ALA A 113 -18.50 8.71 29.45
CA ALA A 113 -17.15 9.12 29.07
C ALA A 113 -16.13 8.84 30.19
N GLU A 114 -16.45 9.19 31.43
CA GLU A 114 -15.60 8.90 32.60
C GLU A 114 -15.38 7.39 32.78
N GLN A 115 -16.42 6.58 32.64
CA GLN A 115 -16.32 5.13 32.67
C GLN A 115 -15.48 4.57 31.50
N LYS A 116 -15.56 5.17 30.31
CA LYS A 116 -14.71 4.78 29.18
C LYS A 116 -13.24 5.05 29.48
N GLU A 117 -12.93 6.23 30.02
CA GLU A 117 -11.56 6.56 30.41
C GLU A 117 -11.04 5.65 31.54
N GLU A 118 -11.87 5.26 32.50
CA GLU A 118 -11.48 4.28 33.52
C GLU A 118 -11.16 2.91 32.90
N ARG A 119 -11.99 2.44 31.96
CA ARG A 119 -11.70 1.20 31.22
C ARG A 119 -10.43 1.30 30.40
N LYS A 120 -10.11 2.47 29.82
CA LYS A 120 -8.82 2.67 29.15
C LYS A 120 -7.65 2.51 30.10
N LYS A 121 -7.71 3.05 31.33
CA LYS A 121 -6.66 2.85 32.32
C LYS A 121 -6.44 1.36 32.60
N VAL A 122 -7.53 0.61 32.79
CA VAL A 122 -7.45 -0.85 32.99
C VAL A 122 -6.80 -1.55 31.79
N VAL A 123 -7.12 -1.15 30.55
CA VAL A 123 -6.45 -1.69 29.35
C VAL A 123 -4.95 -1.38 29.36
N HIS A 124 -4.55 -0.15 29.71
CA HIS A 124 -3.14 0.22 29.80
C HIS A 124 -2.41 -0.58 30.88
N GLU A 125 -3.00 -0.73 32.07
CA GLU A 125 -2.45 -1.54 33.15
C GLU A 125 -2.25 -2.99 32.71
N LEU A 126 -3.25 -3.56 32.02
CA LEU A 126 -3.17 -4.92 31.48
C LEU A 126 -2.11 -5.05 30.39
N LEU A 127 -1.95 -4.06 29.51
CA LEU A 127 -0.88 -4.03 28.52
C LEU A 127 0.48 -4.04 29.20
N VAL A 128 0.70 -3.14 30.16
CA VAL A 128 1.95 -3.07 30.92
C VAL A 128 2.22 -4.41 31.63
N GLU A 129 1.23 -4.97 32.33
CA GLU A 129 1.37 -6.25 33.02
C GLU A 129 1.78 -7.38 32.06
N LEU A 130 1.07 -7.52 30.93
CA LEU A 130 1.33 -8.58 29.96
C LEU A 130 2.63 -8.39 29.16
N THR A 131 3.18 -7.17 29.10
CA THR A 131 4.45 -6.89 28.41
C THR A 131 5.65 -6.73 29.34
N THR A 132 5.47 -6.67 30.67
CA THR A 132 6.54 -6.32 31.64
C THR A 132 7.79 -7.19 31.49
N ASP A 133 7.62 -8.50 31.31
CA ASP A 133 8.73 -9.46 31.17
C ASP A 133 9.04 -9.77 29.70
N THR A 134 8.77 -8.83 28.80
CA THR A 134 8.96 -8.98 27.35
C THR A 134 9.69 -7.78 26.77
N GLU A 135 10.15 -7.89 25.52
CA GLU A 135 10.76 -6.77 24.78
C GLU A 135 9.71 -5.95 24.00
N VAL A 136 8.43 -6.23 24.20
CA VAL A 136 7.33 -5.52 23.52
C VAL A 136 7.06 -4.22 24.27
N ASP A 137 7.15 -3.08 23.58
CA ASP A 137 6.70 -1.80 24.13
C ASP A 137 5.16 -1.74 24.11
N PRO A 138 4.47 -1.62 25.25
CA PRO A 138 3.01 -1.60 25.29
C PRO A 138 2.40 -0.43 24.50
N ARG A 139 3.16 0.65 24.25
CA ARG A 139 2.67 1.86 23.55
C ARG A 139 2.36 1.62 22.08
N ILE A 140 2.92 0.57 21.47
CA ILE A 140 2.63 0.23 20.07
C ILE A 140 1.15 -0.17 19.86
N PHE A 141 0.44 -0.50 20.94
CA PHE A 141 -0.96 -0.93 20.91
C PHE A 141 -1.96 0.20 21.18
N GLU A 142 -1.52 1.46 21.26
CA GLU A 142 -2.40 2.62 21.57
C GLU A 142 -3.62 2.69 20.63
N SER A 143 -3.43 2.35 19.35
CA SER A 143 -4.52 2.33 18.36
C SER A 143 -5.64 1.34 18.68
N PHE A 144 -5.39 0.32 19.51
CA PHE A 144 -6.37 -0.67 19.92
C PHE A 144 -7.08 -0.32 21.23
N VAL A 145 -6.54 0.62 22.01
CA VAL A 145 -7.03 0.92 23.38
C VAL A 145 -8.49 1.35 23.36
N ASP A 146 -8.89 2.21 22.42
CA ASP A 146 -10.28 2.68 22.30
C ASP A 146 -11.28 1.54 22.00
N ASP A 147 -10.86 0.58 21.18
CA ASP A 147 -11.67 -0.59 20.82
C ASP A 147 -11.76 -1.59 21.96
N TRP A 148 -10.65 -1.79 22.67
CA TRP A 148 -10.59 -2.63 23.85
C TRP A 148 -11.40 -2.04 25.00
N ALA A 149 -11.40 -0.72 25.20
CA ALA A 149 -12.15 -0.02 26.25
C ALA A 149 -13.67 0.09 26.01
N LYS A 150 -14.22 -0.55 24.97
CA LYS A 150 -15.68 -0.64 24.74
C LYS A 150 -16.36 -1.37 25.89
N ALA A 151 -17.55 -0.88 26.28
CA ALA A 151 -18.32 -1.46 27.39
C ALA A 151 -18.63 -2.96 27.20
N SER A 152 -18.78 -3.42 25.96
CA SER A 152 -19.01 -4.83 25.63
C SER A 152 -17.92 -5.77 26.13
N ASN A 153 -16.70 -5.28 26.32
CA ASN A 153 -15.53 -6.06 26.73
C ASN A 153 -15.36 -6.16 28.24
N PHE A 154 -16.25 -5.52 29.01
CA PHE A 154 -16.14 -5.40 30.46
C PHE A 154 -17.41 -5.85 31.17
N ASN A 155 -17.25 -6.29 32.41
CA ASN A 155 -18.32 -6.38 33.40
C ASN A 155 -18.12 -5.20 34.35
N ASP A 156 -18.81 -4.09 34.08
CA ASP A 156 -18.54 -2.77 34.70
C ASP A 156 -17.11 -2.27 34.38
N VAL A 157 -16.19 -2.37 35.34
CA VAL A 157 -14.76 -2.03 35.18
C VAL A 157 -13.85 -3.25 35.06
N LYS A 158 -14.37 -4.47 35.30
CA LYS A 158 -13.56 -5.68 35.23
C LYS A 158 -13.47 -6.20 33.79
N PRO A 159 -12.26 -6.41 33.24
CA PRO A 159 -12.11 -6.91 31.88
C PRO A 159 -12.63 -8.34 31.76
N LYS A 160 -13.34 -8.65 30.67
CA LYS A 160 -13.78 -10.01 30.36
C LYS A 160 -12.60 -10.85 29.88
N LYS A 161 -12.69 -12.18 30.06
CA LYS A 161 -11.66 -13.11 29.58
C LYS A 161 -11.36 -12.94 28.08
N GLN A 162 -12.39 -12.76 27.25
CA GLN A 162 -12.22 -12.56 25.81
C GLN A 162 -11.36 -11.33 25.47
N LEU A 163 -11.43 -10.27 26.27
CA LEU A 163 -10.58 -9.09 26.10
C LEU A 163 -9.12 -9.43 26.40
N ILE A 164 -8.88 -10.10 27.52
CA ILE A 164 -7.53 -10.53 27.95
C ILE A 164 -6.92 -11.47 26.89
N ASP A 165 -7.69 -12.44 26.40
CA ASP A 165 -7.27 -13.36 25.34
C ASP A 165 -6.92 -12.60 24.05
N SER A 166 -7.72 -11.60 23.66
CA SER A 166 -7.45 -10.75 22.49
C SER A 166 -6.17 -9.93 22.63
N ILE A 167 -5.95 -9.28 23.78
CA ILE A 167 -4.74 -8.50 24.04
C ILE A 167 -3.51 -9.42 24.03
N THR A 168 -3.61 -10.57 24.72
CA THR A 168 -2.54 -11.57 24.78
C THR A 168 -2.16 -12.09 23.40
N TYR A 169 -3.15 -12.35 22.54
CA TYR A 169 -2.91 -12.79 21.16
C TYR A 169 -2.14 -11.76 20.34
N VAL A 170 -2.52 -10.48 20.44
CA VAL A 170 -1.85 -9.39 19.72
C VAL A 170 -0.42 -9.20 20.23
N ILE A 171 -0.19 -9.26 21.54
CA ILE A 171 1.16 -9.22 22.13
C ILE A 171 2.00 -10.42 21.66
N ALA A 172 1.43 -11.62 21.61
CA ALA A 172 2.13 -12.82 21.14
C ALA A 172 2.60 -12.68 19.69
N GLY A 173 1.78 -12.09 18.82
CA GLY A 173 2.17 -11.78 17.44
C GLY A 173 3.35 -10.82 17.37
N GLU A 174 3.41 -9.80 18.24
CA GLU A 174 4.55 -8.89 18.26
C GLU A 174 5.82 -9.55 18.82
N LYS A 175 5.70 -10.36 19.88
CA LYS A 175 6.82 -11.16 20.39
C LYS A 175 7.43 -12.04 19.30
N GLN A 176 6.58 -12.65 18.48
CA GLN A 176 7.02 -13.47 17.35
C GLN A 176 7.82 -12.64 16.34
N LYS A 177 7.35 -11.46 15.94
CA LYS A 177 8.09 -10.58 15.01
C LYS A 177 9.46 -10.17 15.56
N ILE A 178 9.55 -9.84 16.85
CA ILE A 178 10.82 -9.49 17.50
C ILE A 178 11.77 -10.69 17.48
N ALA A 179 11.28 -11.90 17.79
CA ALA A 179 12.06 -13.12 17.77
C ALA A 179 12.54 -13.47 16.34
N GLU A 180 11.67 -13.37 15.34
CA GLU A 180 12.00 -13.58 13.93
C GLU A 180 13.07 -12.59 13.45
N TYR A 181 12.92 -11.31 13.80
CA TYR A 181 13.89 -10.29 13.45
C TYR A 181 15.27 -10.55 14.07
N LYS A 182 15.33 -11.01 15.32
CA LYS A 182 16.58 -11.45 15.96
C LYS A 182 17.19 -12.66 15.25
N ALA A 183 16.40 -13.69 14.97
CA ALA A 183 16.86 -14.86 14.24
C ALA A 183 17.38 -14.51 12.83
N ASN A 184 16.75 -13.54 12.17
CA ASN A 184 17.20 -13.01 10.89
C ASN A 184 18.55 -12.29 11.00
N LYS A 185 18.76 -11.47 12.04
CA LYS A 185 20.06 -10.85 12.32
C LYS A 185 21.13 -11.90 12.57
N ASP A 186 20.86 -12.88 13.41
CA ASP A 186 21.80 -13.97 13.71
C ASP A 186 22.16 -14.76 12.44
N THR A 187 21.18 -15.04 11.58
CA THR A 187 21.40 -15.71 10.29
C THR A 187 22.36 -14.90 9.40
N ILE A 188 22.13 -13.60 9.27
CA ILE A 188 22.99 -12.69 8.50
C ILE A 188 24.39 -12.61 9.10
N SER A 189 24.51 -12.42 10.42
CA SER A 189 25.81 -12.33 11.10
C SER A 189 26.62 -13.62 10.96
N ASN A 190 25.98 -14.78 11.10
CA ASN A 190 26.63 -16.08 10.90
C ASN A 190 27.11 -16.27 9.46
N PHE A 191 26.31 -15.86 8.46
CA PHE A 191 26.70 -15.95 7.06
C PHE A 191 27.87 -15.01 6.72
N CYS A 192 27.85 -13.78 7.26
CA CYS A 192 28.95 -12.83 7.13
C CYS A 192 30.23 -13.35 7.78
N PHE A 193 30.12 -13.91 8.98
CA PHE A 193 31.24 -14.53 9.69
C PHE A 193 31.85 -15.68 8.88
N GLY A 194 31.02 -16.57 8.33
CA GLY A 194 31.48 -17.68 7.49
C GLY A 194 32.20 -17.24 6.20
N ASN A 195 31.85 -16.07 5.66
CA ASN A 195 32.50 -15.48 4.49
C ASN A 195 33.60 -14.45 4.85
N ASN A 196 33.92 -14.30 6.14
CA ASN A 196 34.95 -13.41 6.65
C ASN A 196 34.73 -11.93 6.24
N VAL A 197 33.47 -11.50 6.19
CA VAL A 197 33.03 -10.11 5.93
C VAL A 197 32.31 -9.52 7.14
N SER A 198 32.26 -8.19 7.25
CA SER A 198 31.54 -7.51 8.33
C SER A 198 30.03 -7.58 8.11
N ASP A 199 29.28 -7.90 9.17
CA ASP A 199 27.82 -8.00 9.15
C ASP A 199 27.10 -6.64 9.20
N THR A 200 27.73 -5.61 9.76
CA THR A 200 27.16 -4.27 9.98
C THR A 200 26.46 -3.65 8.76
N PRO A 201 27.03 -3.61 7.55
CA PRO A 201 26.34 -3.04 6.38
C PRO A 201 25.07 -3.83 6.01
N TYR A 202 25.09 -5.14 6.19
CA TYR A 202 24.01 -6.04 5.82
C TYR A 202 22.88 -6.04 6.85
N ILE A 203 23.20 -5.92 8.14
CA ILE A 203 22.21 -5.69 9.20
C ILE A 203 21.46 -4.37 8.94
N ARG A 204 22.13 -3.32 8.47
CA ARG A 204 21.45 -2.07 8.08
C ARG A 204 20.50 -2.26 6.89
N MET A 205 20.81 -3.17 5.97
CA MET A 205 19.90 -3.49 4.86
C MET A 205 18.63 -4.17 5.40
N LEU A 206 18.77 -5.12 6.32
CA LEU A 206 17.62 -5.72 7.02
C LEU A 206 16.80 -4.65 7.75
N ASP A 207 17.46 -3.74 8.49
CA ASP A 207 16.80 -2.63 9.20
C ASP A 207 16.06 -1.67 8.25
N SER A 208 16.50 -1.58 7.00
CA SER A 208 15.87 -0.79 5.94
C SER A 208 14.69 -1.51 5.26
N GLY A 209 14.32 -2.71 5.74
CA GLY A 209 13.20 -3.50 5.25
C GLY A 209 13.55 -4.48 4.14
N LYS A 210 14.83 -4.76 3.86
CA LYS A 210 15.23 -5.82 2.94
C LYS A 210 14.97 -7.20 3.55
N SER A 211 14.53 -8.14 2.72
CA SER A 211 14.37 -9.52 3.14
C SER A 211 15.72 -10.18 3.41
N VAL A 212 15.75 -11.21 4.26
CA VAL A 212 16.97 -11.99 4.53
C VAL A 212 17.56 -12.52 3.22
N SER A 213 16.73 -13.00 2.29
CA SER A 213 17.21 -13.49 1.00
C SER A 213 17.93 -12.41 0.18
N GLU A 214 17.38 -11.20 0.08
CA GLU A 214 18.03 -10.08 -0.63
C GLU A 214 19.37 -9.71 0.02
N VAL A 215 19.41 -9.71 1.35
CA VAL A 215 20.64 -9.41 2.10
C VAL A 215 21.69 -10.50 1.86
N MET A 216 21.31 -11.77 1.89
CA MET A 216 22.21 -12.91 1.65
C MET A 216 22.76 -12.92 0.22
N SER A 217 21.93 -12.54 -0.77
CA SER A 217 22.39 -12.34 -2.16
C SER A 217 23.42 -11.22 -2.25
N ALA A 218 23.17 -10.06 -1.62
CA ALA A 218 24.13 -8.95 -1.61
C ALA A 218 25.47 -9.34 -0.97
N ILE A 219 25.44 -10.08 0.15
CA ILE A 219 26.66 -10.61 0.77
C ILE A 219 27.42 -11.51 -0.20
N SER A 220 26.71 -12.41 -0.88
CA SER A 220 27.32 -13.37 -1.82
C SER A 220 27.96 -12.67 -3.03
N GLU A 221 27.31 -11.63 -3.56
CA GLU A 221 27.83 -10.82 -4.66
C GLU A 221 29.10 -10.06 -4.25
N ASP A 222 29.10 -9.41 -3.09
CA ASP A 222 30.26 -8.69 -2.56
C ASP A 222 31.45 -9.63 -2.28
N VAL A 223 31.18 -10.82 -1.73
CA VAL A 223 32.20 -11.84 -1.48
C VAL A 223 32.80 -12.34 -2.80
N LEU A 224 31.96 -12.61 -3.81
CA LEU A 224 32.42 -13.05 -5.12
C LEU A 224 33.26 -11.97 -5.80
N PHE A 225 32.82 -10.71 -5.74
CA PHE A 225 33.55 -9.58 -6.29
C PHE A 225 34.91 -9.39 -5.60
N GLU A 226 34.96 -9.46 -4.27
CA GLU A 226 36.20 -9.35 -3.51
C GLU A 226 37.17 -10.48 -3.82
N LYS A 227 36.67 -11.71 -3.98
CA LYS A 227 37.47 -12.87 -4.38
C LYS A 227 38.07 -12.67 -5.79
N GLN A 228 37.24 -12.29 -6.76
CA GLN A 228 37.70 -12.01 -8.13
C GLN A 228 38.75 -10.89 -8.16
N ARG A 229 38.57 -9.85 -7.34
CA ARG A 229 39.53 -8.74 -7.22
C ARG A 229 40.88 -9.21 -6.67
N LYS A 230 40.87 -10.03 -5.61
CA LYS A 230 42.10 -10.60 -5.03
C LYS A 230 42.81 -11.51 -6.02
N GLU A 231 42.10 -12.41 -6.69
CA GLU A 231 42.67 -13.30 -7.70
C GLU A 231 43.27 -12.51 -8.88
N ALA A 232 42.62 -11.43 -9.33
CA ALA A 232 43.14 -10.57 -10.39
C ALA A 232 44.40 -9.81 -9.95
N GLU A 233 44.45 -9.33 -8.70
CA GLU A 233 45.62 -8.66 -8.13
C GLU A 233 46.79 -9.63 -7.96
N GLU A 234 46.54 -10.85 -7.49
CA GLU A 234 47.55 -11.90 -7.38
C GLU A 234 48.11 -12.29 -8.75
N LYS A 235 47.25 -12.48 -9.76
CA LYS A 235 47.68 -12.72 -11.15
C LYS A 235 48.54 -11.58 -11.70
N ARG A 236 48.19 -10.32 -11.40
CA ARG A 236 48.99 -9.16 -11.80
C ARG A 236 50.36 -9.16 -11.14
N LYS A 237 50.42 -9.41 -9.83
CA LYS A 237 51.68 -9.50 -9.07
C LYS A 237 52.56 -10.65 -9.54
N GLU A 238 51.97 -11.79 -9.88
CA GLU A 238 52.71 -12.94 -10.42
C GLU A 238 53.26 -12.65 -11.81
N ALA A 239 52.47 -12.03 -12.70
CA ALA A 239 52.93 -11.61 -14.02
C ALA A 239 54.05 -10.55 -13.93
N GLU A 240 53.95 -9.59 -13.00
CA GLU A 240 55.02 -8.63 -12.72
C GLU A 240 56.31 -9.31 -12.24
N ARG A 241 56.21 -10.31 -11.34
CA ARG A 241 57.37 -11.10 -10.90
C ARG A 241 58.01 -11.90 -12.04
N GLN A 242 57.20 -12.52 -12.90
CA GLN A 242 57.68 -13.30 -14.04
C GLN A 242 58.38 -12.40 -15.07
N ALA A 243 57.78 -11.26 -15.41
CA ALA A 243 58.38 -10.29 -16.32
C ALA A 243 59.70 -9.70 -15.79
N GLU A 244 59.81 -9.47 -14.48
CA GLU A 244 61.06 -9.03 -13.85
C GLU A 244 62.14 -10.13 -13.94
N LEU A 245 61.77 -11.40 -13.72
CA LEU A 245 62.69 -12.53 -13.85
C LEU A 245 63.17 -12.71 -15.29
N GLU A 246 62.27 -12.56 -16.28
CA GLU A 246 62.61 -12.60 -17.71
C GLU A 246 63.55 -11.45 -18.10
N LYS A 247 63.31 -10.23 -17.61
CA LYS A 247 64.24 -9.11 -17.82
C LYS A 247 65.63 -9.39 -17.25
N GLN A 248 65.71 -9.92 -16.03
CA GLN A 248 67.00 -10.29 -15.42
C GLN A 248 67.72 -11.39 -16.22
N GLN A 249 66.98 -12.36 -16.76
CA GLN A 249 67.53 -13.38 -17.67
C GLN A 249 68.04 -12.77 -18.97
N GLN A 250 67.27 -11.89 -19.61
CA GLN A 250 67.67 -11.18 -20.83
C GLN A 250 68.90 -10.28 -20.59
N GLU A 251 68.95 -9.57 -19.47
CA GLU A 251 70.12 -8.77 -19.07
C GLU A 251 71.37 -9.63 -18.83
N PHE A 252 71.20 -10.84 -18.28
CA PHE A 252 72.29 -11.78 -18.11
C PHE A 252 72.78 -12.35 -19.46
N GLU A 253 71.86 -12.72 -20.35
CA GLU A 253 72.20 -13.22 -21.69
C GLU A 253 72.87 -12.15 -22.56
N THR A 254 72.36 -10.91 -22.54
CA THR A 254 72.97 -9.78 -23.26
C THR A 254 74.38 -9.47 -22.74
N ARG A 255 74.59 -9.48 -21.42
CA ARG A 255 75.93 -9.32 -20.82
C ARG A 255 76.89 -10.43 -21.27
N LYS A 256 76.43 -11.68 -21.28
CA LYS A 256 77.23 -12.82 -21.76
C LYS A 256 77.58 -12.70 -23.25
N LEU A 257 76.66 -12.19 -24.06
CA LEU A 257 76.88 -11.95 -25.49
C LEU A 257 77.86 -10.78 -25.73
N GLU A 258 77.76 -9.70 -24.96
CA GLU A 258 78.74 -8.58 -24.99
C GLU A 258 80.14 -9.03 -24.57
N GLU A 259 80.25 -9.88 -23.54
CA GLU A 259 81.52 -10.50 -23.12
C GLU A 259 82.10 -11.40 -24.23
N ALA A 260 81.27 -12.19 -24.91
CA ALA A 260 81.69 -13.03 -26.03
C ALA A 260 82.10 -12.22 -27.27
N PHE A 261 81.42 -11.10 -27.55
CA PHE A 261 81.73 -10.20 -28.65
C PHE A 261 83.05 -9.45 -28.43
N ASN A 262 83.31 -8.98 -27.19
CA ASN A 262 84.57 -8.34 -26.83
C ASN A 262 85.75 -9.32 -26.68
N ALA A 263 85.50 -10.63 -26.64
CA ALA A 263 86.53 -11.68 -26.58
C ALA A 263 87.02 -12.18 -27.96
N LEU A 264 86.52 -11.63 -29.08
CA LEU A 264 86.99 -11.98 -30.42
C LEU A 264 88.32 -11.27 -30.77
N PRO A 265 89.41 -12.01 -31.04
CA PRO A 265 90.65 -11.43 -31.55
C PRO A 265 90.50 -11.02 -33.03
N SER A 266 90.97 -9.82 -33.35
CA SER A 266 91.41 -9.47 -34.71
C SER A 266 92.54 -10.42 -35.12
N HIS A 267 92.44 -10.99 -36.33
CA HIS A 267 93.38 -11.87 -37.04
C HIS A 267 92.98 -13.35 -37.08
N VAL A 268 92.37 -13.75 -38.21
CA VAL A 268 92.80 -14.95 -38.93
C VAL A 268 92.80 -14.62 -40.43
N GLY A 269 93.98 -14.26 -40.95
CA GLY A 269 94.30 -14.43 -42.36
C GLY A 269 94.56 -15.91 -42.67
N GLU A 270 94.20 -16.30 -43.90
CA GLU A 270 94.94 -17.21 -44.80
C GLU A 270 95.49 -18.52 -44.18
N GLU A 271 95.11 -19.73 -44.54
CA GLU A 271 94.57 -20.32 -45.77
C GLU A 271 93.97 -21.69 -45.41
N ASN A 272 92.76 -21.97 -45.88
CA ASN A 272 92.45 -23.29 -46.44
C ASN A 272 91.27 -23.14 -47.42
N ALA A 273 91.62 -22.74 -48.63
CA ALA A 273 90.68 -22.67 -49.75
C ALA A 273 90.66 -24.01 -50.48
N ARG A 274 89.64 -24.84 -50.22
CA ARG A 274 88.80 -25.52 -51.24
C ARG A 274 87.92 -26.62 -50.62
N ALA A 275 86.69 -26.24 -50.31
CA ALA A 275 85.50 -26.94 -50.81
C ALA A 275 84.38 -25.89 -50.88
N LEU A 276 84.19 -25.33 -52.08
CA LEU A 276 83.13 -24.39 -52.41
C LEU A 276 82.10 -25.11 -53.29
N SER A 277 80.83 -24.79 -53.03
CA SER A 277 79.67 -24.83 -53.93
C SER A 277 78.99 -26.20 -54.11
N GLN A 278 77.72 -26.38 -53.73
CA GLN A 278 76.56 -25.67 -54.31
C GLN A 278 75.37 -25.41 -53.34
N PRO A 279 74.45 -24.48 -53.71
CA PRO A 279 73.40 -23.87 -52.87
C PRO A 279 71.98 -24.37 -53.19
N GLU A 280 71.04 -24.29 -52.23
CA GLU A 280 69.55 -24.28 -52.35
C GLU A 280 68.96 -24.79 -51.02
N VAL A 281 67.91 -24.28 -50.36
CA VAL A 281 66.87 -23.28 -50.68
C VAL A 281 66.43 -22.63 -49.35
N VAL A 282 66.25 -21.32 -49.39
CA VAL A 282 65.38 -20.56 -48.51
C VAL A 282 63.94 -20.95 -48.86
N GLU A 283 63.30 -21.88 -48.16
CA GLU A 283 61.84 -22.01 -48.16
C GLU A 283 61.41 -22.89 -46.99
N HIS A 284 61.24 -22.30 -45.80
CA HIS A 284 60.22 -22.75 -44.84
C HIS A 284 59.88 -21.70 -43.77
N PHE A 285 60.12 -20.41 -44.06
CA PHE A 285 59.57 -19.28 -43.29
C PHE A 285 58.25 -18.76 -43.89
N LYS A 286 57.46 -19.62 -44.54
CA LYS A 286 56.19 -19.21 -45.16
C LYS A 286 55.08 -20.28 -45.17
N GLU A 287 55.11 -21.22 -44.24
CA GLU A 287 53.99 -22.17 -44.05
C GLU A 287 53.45 -22.26 -42.61
N GLU A 288 54.12 -21.68 -41.61
CA GLU A 288 53.60 -21.66 -40.22
C GLU A 288 52.91 -20.34 -39.81
N PHE A 289 53.02 -19.28 -40.60
CA PHE A 289 52.40 -17.98 -40.25
C PHE A 289 50.96 -17.81 -40.78
N ASP A 290 50.53 -18.61 -41.77
CA ASP A 290 49.18 -18.51 -42.38
C ASP A 290 48.19 -19.60 -41.95
N LYS A 291 48.56 -20.47 -40.99
CA LYS A 291 47.61 -21.42 -40.37
C LYS A 291 46.94 -20.92 -39.09
N LYS A 292 47.24 -19.69 -38.64
CA LYS A 292 46.68 -19.10 -37.41
C LYS A 292 45.61 -18.03 -37.65
N ALA A 293 45.17 -17.83 -38.90
CA ALA A 293 44.16 -16.84 -39.28
C ALA A 293 42.81 -17.44 -39.72
N ALA A 294 42.61 -18.75 -39.59
CA ALA A 294 41.38 -19.43 -40.01
C ALA A 294 40.91 -20.46 -38.97
N GLN A 295 40.51 -20.00 -37.78
CA GLN A 295 39.59 -20.70 -36.86
C GLN A 295 39.21 -19.76 -35.69
N SER A 296 38.60 -18.63 -36.01
CA SER A 296 37.76 -17.90 -35.05
C SER A 296 36.30 -18.26 -35.32
N GLN A 297 35.87 -19.40 -34.78
CA GLN A 297 34.45 -19.66 -34.56
C GLN A 297 34.23 -19.72 -33.05
N ILE A 298 33.29 -18.88 -32.63
CA ILE A 298 32.78 -18.74 -31.28
C ILE A 298 32.00 -20.02 -30.97
N GLU A 299 32.50 -20.82 -30.04
CA GLU A 299 31.71 -21.86 -29.38
C GLU A 299 31.64 -21.55 -27.88
N ILE A 300 30.41 -21.32 -27.43
CA ILE A 300 30.04 -21.21 -26.02
C ILE A 300 29.93 -22.65 -25.51
N SER A 301 30.98 -23.17 -24.88
CA SER A 301 30.92 -24.45 -24.19
C SER A 301 30.56 -24.23 -22.72
N GLY A 302 29.32 -24.57 -22.38
CA GLY A 302 28.92 -24.81 -21.00
C GLY A 302 29.68 -26.02 -20.45
N THR A 303 30.37 -25.83 -19.33
CA THR A 303 30.98 -26.93 -18.60
C THR A 303 29.91 -27.61 -17.77
N THR A 304 29.42 -28.75 -18.27
CA THR A 304 28.83 -29.80 -17.44
C THR A 304 29.95 -30.45 -16.63
N VAL A 305 29.93 -30.29 -15.32
CA VAL A 305 30.66 -31.19 -14.42
C VAL A 305 29.74 -32.37 -14.15
N ASN A 306 30.09 -33.51 -14.72
CA ASN A 306 29.56 -34.82 -14.35
C ASN A 306 30.17 -35.22 -13.02
N GLU A 307 29.35 -35.26 -11.97
CA GLU A 307 29.59 -36.11 -10.81
C GLU A 307 28.35 -37.00 -10.63
N GLU A 308 28.54 -38.29 -10.86
CA GLU A 308 27.59 -39.37 -10.53
C GLU A 308 27.92 -39.90 -9.11
N PRO A 309 26.99 -40.59 -8.43
CA PRO A 309 26.19 -39.98 -7.39
C PRO A 309 26.58 -40.53 -6.01
N GLU A 310 26.83 -39.64 -5.05
CA GLU A 310 26.77 -40.04 -3.64
C GLU A 310 25.31 -40.17 -3.21
N ASN A 311 25.03 -41.34 -2.65
CA ASN A 311 23.76 -41.88 -2.21
C ASN A 311 23.06 -40.92 -1.22
N LEU A 312 22.20 -40.04 -1.73
CA LEU A 312 21.33 -39.18 -0.93
C LEU A 312 19.92 -39.80 -0.81
N PRO A 313 19.27 -39.70 0.36
CA PRO A 313 17.94 -40.25 0.59
C PRO A 313 16.93 -39.61 -0.37
N ASN A 314 15.97 -40.42 -0.80
CA ASN A 314 14.96 -40.11 -1.82
C ASN A 314 13.93 -39.08 -1.31
N GLU A 315 14.39 -37.88 -0.97
CA GLU A 315 13.57 -36.76 -0.51
C GLU A 315 12.93 -36.07 -1.71
N LYS A 316 11.59 -36.04 -1.72
CA LYS A 316 10.81 -35.34 -2.73
C LYS A 316 10.61 -33.90 -2.27
N TYR A 317 11.24 -32.96 -2.96
CA TYR A 317 11.06 -31.53 -2.72
C TYR A 317 9.91 -30.98 -3.57
N MET A 318 9.06 -30.14 -2.99
CA MET A 318 7.96 -29.47 -3.67
C MET A 318 8.19 -27.96 -3.62
N ALA A 319 8.28 -27.33 -4.80
CA ALA A 319 8.29 -25.89 -4.95
C ALA A 319 6.95 -25.42 -5.52
N VAL A 320 6.37 -24.38 -4.93
CA VAL A 320 5.16 -23.72 -5.42
C VAL A 320 5.55 -22.34 -5.92
N ILE A 321 5.19 -22.03 -7.17
CA ILE A 321 5.51 -20.76 -7.82
C ILE A 321 4.20 -20.12 -8.29
N GLU A 322 4.00 -18.85 -7.96
CA GLU A 322 2.89 -18.04 -8.46
C GLU A 322 3.41 -17.16 -9.60
N ILE A 323 2.75 -17.24 -10.77
CA ILE A 323 3.16 -16.53 -11.99
C ILE A 323 1.92 -15.89 -12.61
N TYR A 324 2.02 -14.61 -12.95
CA TYR A 324 1.00 -13.87 -13.66
C TYR A 324 1.35 -13.79 -15.15
N PHE A 325 0.37 -14.06 -16.01
CA PHE A 325 0.51 -13.94 -17.47
C PHE A 325 -0.44 -12.87 -17.98
N SER A 326 0.01 -12.11 -18.98
CA SER A 326 -0.79 -11.05 -19.59
C SER A 326 -1.82 -11.61 -20.58
N SER A 327 -1.64 -12.86 -21.04
CA SER A 327 -2.59 -13.58 -21.89
C SER A 327 -2.51 -15.11 -21.74
N ILE A 328 -3.51 -15.81 -22.27
CA ILE A 328 -3.53 -17.27 -22.32
C ILE A 328 -2.45 -17.81 -23.28
N GLU A 329 -2.17 -17.08 -24.36
CA GLU A 329 -1.13 -17.42 -25.33
C GLU A 329 0.26 -17.42 -24.69
N GLU A 330 0.59 -16.39 -23.89
CA GLU A 330 1.87 -16.27 -23.18
C GLU A 330 2.06 -17.40 -22.16
N LYS A 331 1.00 -17.73 -21.42
CA LYS A 331 0.97 -18.89 -20.51
C LYS A 331 1.26 -20.20 -21.25
N ASN A 332 0.64 -20.41 -22.41
CA ASN A 332 0.83 -21.65 -23.18
C ASN A 332 2.25 -21.75 -23.75
N GLN A 333 2.83 -20.64 -24.18
CA GLN A 333 4.22 -20.57 -24.62
C GLN A 333 5.17 -20.90 -23.47
N TRP A 334 4.97 -20.32 -22.29
CA TRP A 334 5.76 -20.64 -21.10
C TRP A 334 5.67 -22.13 -20.74
N LYS A 335 4.46 -22.71 -20.75
CA LYS A 335 4.26 -24.14 -20.52
C LYS A 335 5.05 -25.01 -21.50
N GLN A 336 5.04 -24.65 -22.78
CA GLN A 336 5.79 -25.40 -23.80
C GLN A 336 7.30 -25.33 -23.55
N VAL A 337 7.82 -24.13 -23.23
CA VAL A 337 9.24 -23.94 -22.88
C VAL A 337 9.65 -24.80 -21.68
N MET A 338 8.82 -24.88 -20.64
CA MET A 338 9.12 -25.70 -19.47
C MET A 338 9.16 -27.20 -19.81
N ILE A 339 8.26 -27.67 -20.67
CA ILE A 339 8.25 -29.06 -21.14
C ILE A 339 9.50 -29.34 -21.99
N ASP A 340 9.82 -28.46 -22.94
CA ASP A 340 10.96 -28.62 -23.85
C ASP A 340 12.31 -28.63 -23.10
N ASN A 341 12.36 -28.01 -21.93
CA ASN A 341 13.55 -27.96 -21.05
C ASN A 341 13.53 -29.02 -19.93
N GLY A 342 12.65 -30.04 -20.01
CA GLY A 342 12.68 -31.18 -19.10
C GLY A 342 11.95 -30.99 -17.77
N PHE A 343 11.18 -29.90 -17.61
CA PHE A 343 10.39 -29.61 -16.41
C PHE A 343 8.92 -30.04 -16.52
N GLY A 344 8.60 -31.09 -17.28
CA GLY A 344 7.22 -31.48 -17.64
C GLY A 344 6.30 -31.93 -16.49
N ASP A 345 6.83 -32.16 -15.29
CA ASP A 345 6.10 -32.71 -14.13
C ASP A 345 5.44 -31.66 -13.22
N PHE A 346 5.09 -30.48 -13.74
CA PHE A 346 4.37 -29.48 -12.95
C PHE A 346 2.84 -29.68 -13.01
N LYS A 347 2.19 -29.52 -11.85
CA LYS A 347 0.73 -29.56 -11.73
C LYS A 347 0.22 -28.20 -11.27
N ALA A 348 -0.61 -27.56 -12.09
CA ALA A 348 -1.26 -26.30 -11.69
C ALA A 348 -2.20 -26.56 -10.51
N THR A 349 -1.97 -25.86 -9.41
CA THR A 349 -2.73 -26.01 -8.15
C THR A 349 -3.94 -25.08 -8.06
N GLU A 350 -3.90 -23.91 -8.70
CA GLU A 350 -5.02 -22.96 -8.74
C GLU A 350 -4.99 -22.12 -10.04
N PHE A 351 -6.17 -21.77 -10.57
CA PHE A 351 -6.30 -20.87 -11.73
C PHE A 351 -7.42 -19.86 -11.46
N LYS A 352 -7.08 -18.57 -11.44
CA LYS A 352 -8.02 -17.46 -11.24
C LYS A 352 -7.75 -16.37 -12.28
N GLU A 353 -8.81 -15.90 -12.92
CA GLU A 353 -8.77 -14.70 -13.75
C GLU A 353 -8.79 -13.49 -12.82
N ILE A 354 -7.71 -12.71 -12.83
CA ILE A 354 -7.62 -11.48 -12.04
C ILE A 354 -8.15 -10.36 -12.92
N LYS A 355 -9.38 -9.90 -12.63
CA LYS A 355 -9.92 -8.70 -13.26
C LYS A 355 -9.25 -7.50 -12.61
N HIS A 356 -8.48 -6.76 -13.40
CA HIS A 356 -8.06 -5.42 -13.01
C HIS A 356 -9.29 -4.49 -13.11
N ASP A 357 -9.56 -3.76 -12.02
CA ASP A 357 -10.58 -2.70 -11.96
C ASP A 357 -10.30 -1.55 -12.94
#